data_AF-A0A9D4ISX0-F1
#
_entry.id   AF-A0A9D4ISX0-F1
#
_cell.length_a   1.000
_cell.length_b   1.000
_cell.length_c   1.000
_cell.angle_alpha   90.00
_cell.angle_beta   90.00
_cell.angle_gamma   90.00
#
_symmetry.space_group_name_H-M   'P 1'
#
loop_
_entity.id
_entity.type
_entity.pdbx_description
1 polymer ?
#
loop_
_entity_poly.entity_id
_entity_poly.type
_entity_poly.pdbx_seq_one_letter_code
_entity_poly.pdbx_strand_id
1 'polypeptide(L)' 'MVLLKQGTAECPLVVILDSLDQLDTSHNGRSLTWLPASLPPHCKVIVSSLPEEKYEAFPALNVRVLSIRQLVYSYKGKTM' A
#
# COMPACT_ATOMS: atom_id res chain seq x y z
N MET A 1 -15.05 -4.04 2.75
CA MET A 1 -14.39 -3.64 4.02
C MET A 1 -14.81 -4.48 5.26
N VAL A 2 -15.38 -5.68 5.11
CA VAL A 2 -15.76 -6.55 6.26
C VAL A 2 -14.59 -7.43 6.74
N LEU A 3 -13.74 -7.89 5.84
CA LEU A 3 -12.62 -8.79 6.13
C LEU A 3 -11.54 -8.17 7.02
N LEU A 4 -11.28 -6.86 6.87
CA LEU A 4 -10.30 -6.15 7.71
C LEU A 4 -10.69 -6.09 9.19
N LYS A 5 -11.91 -6.46 9.58
CA LYS A 5 -12.32 -6.50 10.99
C LYS A 5 -12.11 -7.87 11.64
N GLN A 6 -11.59 -8.85 10.90
CA GLN A 6 -11.39 -10.21 11.40
C GLN A 6 -10.10 -10.40 12.19
N GLY A 7 -9.14 -9.46 12.10
CA GLY A 7 -7.91 -9.52 12.87
C GLY A 7 -8.17 -9.40 14.37
N THR A 8 -7.60 -10.30 15.16
CA THR A 8 -7.64 -10.26 16.63
C THR A 8 -6.22 -10.21 17.20
N ALA A 9 -6.08 -10.05 18.51
CA ALA A 9 -4.77 -10.04 19.16
C ALA A 9 -4.05 -11.41 19.02
N GLU A 10 -4.80 -12.50 19.07
CA GLU A 10 -4.33 -13.88 18.95
C GLU A 10 -4.08 -14.28 17.49
N CYS A 11 -4.84 -13.69 16.57
CA CYS A 11 -4.71 -13.92 15.13
C CYS A 11 -4.70 -12.58 14.37
N PRO A 12 -3.57 -11.85 14.37
CA PRO A 12 -3.47 -10.58 13.68
C PRO A 12 -3.56 -10.76 12.15
N LEU A 13 -4.26 -9.85 11.49
CA LEU A 13 -4.45 -9.90 10.03
C LEU A 13 -3.39 -9.02 9.34
N VAL A 14 -2.65 -9.60 8.40
CA VAL A 14 -1.73 -8.88 7.53
C VAL A 14 -2.19 -9.03 6.09
N VAL A 15 -2.48 -7.91 5.44
CA VAL A 15 -2.80 -7.86 4.00
C VAL A 15 -1.56 -7.38 3.25
N ILE A 16 -1.16 -8.10 2.22
CA ILE A 16 -0.04 -7.73 1.35
C ILE A 16 -0.61 -7.43 -0.02
N LEU A 17 -0.36 -6.22 -0.51
CA LEU A 17 -0.74 -5.78 -1.84
C LEU A 17 0.54 -5.51 -2.62
N ASP A 18 0.82 -6.35 -3.61
CA ASP A 18 1.98 -6.17 -4.47
C ASP A 18 1.64 -5.30 -5.68
N SER A 19 2.60 -4.47 -6.09
CA SER A 19 2.61 -3.71 -7.34
C SER A 19 1.40 -2.79 -7.53
N LEU A 20 1.18 -1.83 -6.62
CA LEU A 20 0.08 -0.87 -6.73
C LEU A 20 0.10 -0.05 -8.03
N ASP A 21 1.28 0.14 -8.63
CA ASP A 21 1.46 0.79 -9.93
C ASP A 21 0.87 -0.01 -11.10
N GLN A 22 0.67 -1.32 -10.93
CA GLN A 22 0.03 -2.18 -11.93
C GLN A 22 -1.51 -2.21 -11.81
N LEU A 23 -2.09 -1.55 -10.81
CA LEU A 23 -3.53 -1.37 -10.76
C LEU A 23 -4.00 -0.63 -12.02
N ASP A 24 -5.18 -1.02 -12.49
CA ASP A 24 -5.78 -0.35 -13.63
C ASP A 24 -6.11 1.12 -13.29
N THR A 25 -5.99 1.99 -14.30
CA THR A 25 -6.26 3.42 -14.13
C THR A 25 -7.75 3.73 -14.14
N SER A 26 -8.58 2.83 -14.68
CA SER A 26 -10.03 2.99 -14.60
C SER A 26 -10.46 3.05 -13.14
N HIS A 27 -11.49 3.85 -12.89
CA HIS A 27 -12.07 4.03 -11.55
C HIS A 27 -11.09 4.54 -10.49
N ASN A 28 -9.99 5.19 -10.90
CA ASN A 28 -8.98 5.76 -10.00
C ASN A 28 -8.33 4.72 -9.07
N GLY A 29 -8.09 3.49 -9.54
CA GLY A 29 -7.46 2.42 -8.74
C GLY A 29 -6.15 2.84 -8.06
N ARG A 30 -5.34 3.66 -8.75
CA ARG A 30 -4.05 4.18 -8.26
C ARG A 30 -4.15 5.38 -7.31
N SER A 31 -5.32 6.01 -7.20
CA SER A 31 -5.55 7.06 -6.19
C SER A 31 -5.62 6.51 -4.76
N LEU A 32 -5.73 5.19 -4.62
CA LEU A 32 -5.87 4.46 -3.37
C LEU A 32 -7.06 4.94 -2.52
N THR A 33 -8.05 5.62 -3.11
CA THR A 33 -9.26 6.09 -2.41
C THR A 33 -10.04 4.95 -1.76
N TRP A 34 -10.01 3.77 -2.37
CA TRP A 34 -10.58 2.53 -1.88
C TRP A 34 -9.83 1.92 -0.68
N LEU A 35 -8.55 2.28 -0.49
CA LEU A 35 -7.77 1.81 0.65
C LEU A 35 -8.14 2.64 1.89
N PRO A 36 -8.47 2.02 3.02
CA PRO A 36 -8.84 2.74 4.23
C PRO A 36 -7.68 3.57 4.78
N ALA A 37 -7.94 4.83 5.15
CA ALA A 37 -6.94 5.69 5.78
C ALA A 37 -6.56 5.25 7.20
N SER A 38 -7.49 4.56 7.89
CA SER A 38 -7.27 3.96 9.20
C SER A 38 -7.55 2.46 9.16
N LEU A 39 -6.64 1.66 9.68
CA LEU A 39 -6.83 0.22 9.80
C LEU A 39 -7.47 -0.12 11.15
N PRO A 40 -8.34 -1.14 11.22
CA PRO A 40 -8.82 -1.66 12.49
C PRO A 40 -7.67 -2.18 13.38
N PRO A 41 -7.91 -2.33 14.70
CA PRO A 41 -6.95 -2.97 15.59
C PRO A 41 -6.48 -4.33 15.04
N HIS A 42 -5.23 -4.69 15.33
CA HIS A 42 -4.61 -5.95 14.94
C HIS A 42 -4.56 -6.21 13.42
N CYS A 43 -4.74 -5.17 12.60
CA CYS A 43 -4.65 -5.25 11.16
C CYS A 43 -3.50 -4.40 10.65
N LYS A 44 -2.69 -4.97 9.75
CA LYS A 44 -1.60 -4.28 9.06
C LYS A 44 -1.77 -4.47 7.56
N VAL A 45 -1.42 -3.44 6.79
CA VAL A 45 -1.34 -3.53 5.34
C VAL A 45 0.10 -3.23 4.93
N ILE A 46 0.69 -4.12 4.15
CA ILE A 46 1.99 -3.95 3.49
C ILE A 46 1.70 -3.75 2.02
N VAL A 47 2.29 -2.71 1.44
CA VAL A 47 2.11 -2.39 0.03
C VAL A 47 3.46 -2.23 -0.64
N SER A 48 3.56 -2.61 -1.91
CA SER A 48 4.71 -2.30 -2.76
C SER A 48 4.27 -1.43 -3.93
N SER A 49 5.16 -0.54 -4.36
CA SER A 49 4.99 0.26 -5.57
C SER A 49 6.35 0.76 -6.06
N LEU A 50 6.45 1.06 -7.35
CA LEU A 50 7.63 1.69 -7.92
C LEU A 50 7.87 3.10 -7.34
N PRO A 51 9.12 3.43 -6.98
CA PRO A 51 9.43 4.67 -6.28
C PRO A 51 9.67 5.83 -7.26
N GLU A 52 8.62 6.37 -7.88
CA GLU A 52 8.73 7.58 -8.71
C GLU A 52 7.41 8.36 -8.75
N GLU A 53 7.47 9.70 -8.79
CA GLU A 53 6.29 10.59 -8.87
C GLU A 53 5.43 10.35 -10.12
N LYS A 54 6.02 9.80 -11.19
CA LYS A 54 5.29 9.46 -12.41
C LYS A 54 4.28 8.33 -12.21
N TYR A 55 4.43 7.53 -11.14
CA TYR A 55 3.50 6.46 -10.80
C TYR A 55 2.51 6.98 -9.76
N GLU A 56 1.27 7.24 -10.16
CA GLU A 56 0.20 7.84 -9.32
C GLU A 56 0.01 7.17 -7.94
N ALA A 57 0.29 5.87 -7.82
CA ALA A 57 0.21 5.15 -6.56
C ALA A 57 1.22 5.63 -5.51
N PHE A 58 2.44 6.01 -5.92
CA PHE A 58 3.51 6.44 -5.02
C PHE A 58 3.20 7.76 -4.28
N PRO A 59 2.82 8.87 -4.94
CA PRO A 59 2.43 10.09 -4.23
C PRO A 59 1.15 9.90 -3.42
N ALA A 60 0.21 9.05 -3.86
CA ALA A 60 -1.00 8.74 -3.10
C ALA A 60 -0.70 8.06 -1.75
N LEU A 61 0.34 7.21 -1.68
CA LEU A 61 0.78 6.58 -0.43
C LEU A 61 1.31 7.61 0.57
N ASN A 62 2.13 8.55 0.11
CA ASN A 62 2.76 9.58 0.97
C ASN A 62 1.75 10.49 1.66
N VAL A 63 0.57 10.68 1.07
CA VAL A 63 -0.48 11.56 1.61
C VAL A 63 -1.42 10.84 2.58
N ARG A 64 -1.68 9.54 2.40
CA ARG A 64 -2.78 8.84 3.11
C ARG A 64 -2.34 7.90 4.23
N VAL A 65 -1.11 7.39 4.20
CA VAL A 65 -0.68 6.38 5.18
C VAL A 65 0.18 7.05 6.26
N LEU A 66 -0.45 7.36 7.39
CA LEU A 66 0.14 8.13 8.50
C LEU A 66 1.23 7.40 9.30
N SER A 67 1.57 6.16 8.93
CA SER A 67 2.59 5.33 9.59
C SER A 67 3.34 4.50 8.54
N ILE A 68 3.88 5.15 7.50
CA ILE A 68 4.80 4.47 6.60
C ILE A 68 6.15 4.34 7.31
N ARG A 69 6.51 3.11 7.71
CA ARG A 69 7.94 2.77 7.82
C ARG A 69 8.42 2.51 6.40
N GLN A 70 8.93 3.56 5.75
CA GLN A 70 9.31 3.49 4.35
C GLN A 70 10.59 2.66 4.25
N LEU A 71 10.46 1.41 3.83
CA LEU A 71 11.58 0.63 3.34
C LEU A 71 11.69 0.91 1.85
N VAL A 72 12.39 1.99 1.50
CA VAL A 72 12.78 2.24 0.10
C VAL A 72 13.83 1.21 -0.27
N TYR A 73 13.41 0.13 -0.91
CA TYR A 73 14.35 -0.77 -1.55
C TYR A 73 14.73 -0.14 -2.90
N SER A 74 15.84 0.61 -2.90
CA SER A 74 16.46 1.06 -4.14
C SER A 74 16.99 -0.17 -4.86
N TYR A 75 16.26 -0.67 -5.86
CA TYR A 75 16.82 -1.65 -6.79
C TYR A 75 17.94 -0.93 -7.56
N LYS A 76 19.19 -1.09 -7.12
CA LYS A 76 20.37 -0.67 -7.91
C LYS A 76 20.45 -1.61 -9.10
N GLY A 77 19.63 -1.34 -10.12
CA GLY A 77 19.76 -1.96 -11.43
C GLY A 77 21.19 -1.76 -11.90
N LYS A 78 21.88 -2.88 -12.15
CA LYS A 78 23.12 -2.95 -12.92
C LYS A 78 23.00 -2.03 -14.13
N THR A 79 23.90 -1.06 -14.24
CA THR A 79 24.29 -0.50 -15.54
C THR A 79 24.61 -1.68 -16.47
N MET A 80 23.87 -1.77 -17.57
CA MET A 80 24.34 -2.55 -18.73
C MET A 80 25.51 -1.83 -19.38
#